data_AF-A0A9X5C643-F1
#
_entry.id   AF-A0A9X5C643-F1
#
_cell.length_a   1.000
_cell.length_b   1.000
_cell.length_c   1.000
_cell.angle_alpha   90.00
_cell.angle_beta   90.00
_cell.angle_gamma   90.00
#
_symmetry.space_group_name_H-M   'P 1'
#
loop_
_entity.id
_entity.type
_entity.pdbx_description
1 polymer ?
#
loop_
_entity_poly.entity_id
_entity_poly.type
_entity_poly.pdbx_seq_one_letter_code
_entity_poly.pdbx_strand_id
1 'polypeptide(L)'
;LATCPEGRFVFVFTPTHGSWLNMIESFFSKMTKQMLKGIRVKSKEELADRIYLYFEEVNREPVVYHWTYKMDEISQDEAVKAGIKSNAN
;
A
#
# COMPACT_ATOMS: atom_id res chain seq x y z
N LEU A 1 -1.90 9.28 -17.17
CA LEU A 1 -3.28 8.80 -16.91
C LEU A 1 -4.27 9.26 -17.98
N ALA A 2 -4.14 10.47 -18.54
CA ALA A 2 -5.00 10.98 -19.64
C ALA A 2 -4.94 10.18 -20.96
N THR A 3 -3.98 9.27 -21.13
CA THR A 3 -3.79 8.43 -22.33
C THR A 3 -4.15 6.96 -22.11
N CYS A 4 -4.73 6.60 -20.96
CA CYS A 4 -5.07 5.21 -20.68
C CYS A 4 -6.50 4.87 -21.18
N PRO A 5 -6.72 3.70 -21.80
CA PRO A 5 -8.05 3.28 -22.22
C PRO A 5 -9.04 3.31 -21.04
N GLU A 6 -10.19 3.93 -21.27
CA GLU A 6 -11.28 3.99 -20.30
C GLU A 6 -11.72 2.56 -19.89
N GLY A 7 -11.95 2.35 -18.60
CA GLY A 7 -12.32 1.02 -18.06
C GLY A 7 -11.17 0.04 -17.79
N ARG A 8 -9.90 0.40 -18.08
CA ARG A 8 -8.74 -0.48 -17.74
C ARG A 8 -8.48 -0.58 -16.24
N PHE A 9 -8.77 0.48 -15.49
CA PHE A 9 -8.45 0.56 -14.07
C PHE A 9 -9.70 0.89 -13.25
N VAL A 10 -9.90 0.13 -12.18
CA VAL A 10 -10.86 0.43 -11.13
C VAL A 10 -10.09 1.00 -9.94
N PHE A 11 -10.37 2.24 -9.60
CA PHE A 11 -9.84 2.89 -8.41
C PHE A 11 -10.73 2.54 -7.23
N VAL A 12 -10.15 1.90 -6.24
CA VAL A 12 -10.80 1.59 -4.97
C VAL A 12 -10.18 2.48 -3.89
N PHE A 13 -11.02 3.27 -3.22
CA PHE A 13 -10.60 4.16 -2.15
C PHE A 13 -10.92 3.53 -0.81
N THR A 14 -9.95 3.53 0.09
CA THR A 14 -10.16 3.14 1.49
C THR A 14 -11.21 4.06 2.14
N PRO A 15 -12.05 3.54 3.06
CA PRO A 15 -12.99 4.38 3.80
C PRO A 15 -12.28 5.52 4.52
N THR A 16 -12.96 6.66 4.71
CA THR A 16 -12.38 7.88 5.32
C THR A 16 -11.71 7.63 6.68
N HIS A 17 -12.21 6.67 7.46
CA HIS A 17 -11.65 6.29 8.77
C HIS A 17 -11.00 4.89 8.76
N GLY A 18 -10.73 4.34 7.58
CA GLY A 18 -10.20 2.99 7.37
C GLY A 18 -8.73 2.97 6.94
N SER A 19 -7.91 3.94 7.35
CA SER A 19 -6.51 4.01 6.93
C SER A 19 -5.69 2.79 7.37
N TRP A 20 -6.12 2.10 8.44
CA TRP A 20 -5.51 0.84 8.89
C TRP A 20 -5.60 -0.31 7.87
N LEU A 21 -6.53 -0.25 6.92
CA LEU A 21 -6.62 -1.20 5.79
C LEU A 21 -5.60 -0.89 4.69
N ASN A 22 -4.99 0.30 4.70
CA ASN A 22 -4.05 0.73 3.69
C ASN A 22 -2.71 0.02 3.85
N MET A 23 -2.47 -1.01 3.05
CA MET A 23 -1.24 -1.81 3.11
C MET A 23 0.02 -0.95 2.92
N ILE A 24 -0.05 0.13 2.14
CA ILE A 24 1.12 0.99 1.90
C ILE A 24 1.55 1.74 3.16
N GLU A 25 0.61 2.09 4.05
CA GLU A 25 0.93 2.74 5.33
C GLU A 25 1.70 1.78 6.24
N SER A 26 1.26 0.52 6.28
CA SER A 26 1.95 -0.53 7.03
C SER A 26 3.36 -0.79 6.46
N PHE A 27 3.50 -0.81 5.14
CA PHE A 27 4.79 -0.94 4.47
C PHE A 27 5.75 0.19 4.86
N PHE A 28 5.31 1.45 4.77
CA PHE A 28 6.15 2.59 5.14
C PHE A 28 6.46 2.65 6.64
N SER A 29 5.55 2.20 7.50
CA SER A 29 5.82 2.03 8.93
C SER A 29 6.95 1.03 9.19
N LYS A 30 6.96 -0.10 8.47
CA LYS A 30 8.01 -1.12 8.54
C LYS A 30 9.35 -0.57 8.04
N MET A 31 9.37 0.04 6.86
CA MET A 31 10.58 0.68 6.30
C MET A 31 11.15 1.73 7.25
N THR A 32 10.27 2.52 7.88
CA THR A 32 10.68 3.51 8.87
C THR A 32 11.39 2.86 10.05
N LYS A 33 10.81 1.79 10.62
CA LYS A 33 11.36 1.11 11.80
C LYS A 33 12.64 0.33 11.50
N GLN A 34 12.75 -0.27 10.32
CA GLN A 34 13.87 -1.15 9.96
C GLN A 34 15.06 -0.38 9.39
N MET A 35 14.81 0.68 8.61
CA MET A 35 15.84 1.31 7.79
C MET A 35 15.96 2.81 8.05
N LEU A 36 14.85 3.57 8.02
CA LEU A 36 14.96 5.04 8.09
C LEU A 36 15.25 5.57 9.49
N LYS A 37 14.78 4.89 10.55
CA LYS A 37 14.90 5.38 11.92
C LYS A 37 16.36 5.36 12.37
N GLY A 38 16.95 6.55 12.50
CA GLY A 38 18.32 6.72 12.96
C GLY A 38 19.38 6.60 11.87
N ILE A 39 18.96 6.49 10.60
CA ILE A 39 19.89 6.39 9.48
C ILE A 39 20.73 7.67 9.34
N ARG A 40 22.02 7.50 9.06
CA ARG A 40 22.92 8.59 8.67
C ARG A 40 23.42 8.34 7.26
N VAL A 41 23.33 9.37 6.43
CA VAL A 41 23.75 9.39 5.03
C VAL A 41 24.50 10.70 4.78
N LYS A 42 25.41 10.68 3.81
CA LYS A 42 26.28 11.81 3.43
C LYS A 42 25.67 12.63 2.29
N SER A 43 24.73 12.08 1.52
CA SER A 43 24.06 12.78 0.43
C SER A 43 22.62 12.27 0.19
N LYS A 44 21.89 12.97 -0.69
CA LYS A 44 20.53 12.58 -1.09
C LYS A 44 20.54 11.35 -2.00
N GLU A 45 21.57 11.22 -2.82
CA GLU A 45 21.80 10.08 -3.71
C GLU A 45 22.00 8.82 -2.87
N GLU A 46 22.82 8.88 -1.82
CA GLU A 46 22.99 7.74 -0.90
C GLU A 46 21.67 7.34 -0.22
N LEU A 47 20.83 8.31 0.15
CA LEU A 47 19.50 8.01 0.68
C LEU A 47 18.62 7.28 -0.33
N ALA A 48 18.59 7.76 -1.58
CA ALA A 48 17.83 7.14 -2.65
C ALA A 48 18.31 5.72 -2.93
N ASP A 49 19.61 5.51 -3.05
CA ASP A 49 20.23 4.21 -3.29
C ASP A 49 19.85 3.20 -2.20
N ARG A 50 19.91 3.61 -0.92
CA ARG A 50 19.51 2.73 0.19
C ARG A 50 18.00 2.44 0.21
N ILE A 51 17.15 3.37 -0.23
CA ILE A 51 15.70 3.13 -0.37
C ILE A 51 15.45 2.10 -1.48
N TYR A 52 16.11 2.23 -2.63
CA TYR A 52 15.97 1.26 -3.72
C TYR A 52 16.50 -0.12 -3.32
N LEU A 53 17.62 -0.19 -2.60
CA LEU A 53 18.12 -1.45 -2.03
C LEU A 53 17.09 -2.10 -1.11
N TYR A 54 16.45 -1.32 -0.22
CA TYR A 54 15.38 -1.84 0.64
C TYR A 54 14.22 -2.43 -0.18
N PHE A 55 13.85 -1.80 -1.30
CA PHE A 55 12.82 -2.34 -2.20
C PHE A 55 13.26 -3.65 -2.85
N GLU A 56 14.50 -3.75 -3.31
CA GLU A 56 15.04 -5.00 -3.87
C GLU A 56 15.02 -6.14 -2.85
N GLU A 57 15.43 -5.87 -1.61
CA GLU A 57 15.43 -6.85 -0.52
C GLU A 57 14.02 -7.32 -0.18
N VAL A 58 13.07 -6.40 -0.01
CA VAL A 58 11.68 -6.76 0.31
C VAL A 58 10.99 -7.47 -0.85
N ASN A 59 11.30 -7.13 -2.10
CA ASN A 59 10.74 -7.81 -3.27
C ASN A 59 11.33 -9.20 -3.49
N ARG A 60 12.58 -9.44 -3.06
CA ARG A 60 13.22 -10.77 -3.14
C ARG A 60 12.50 -11.79 -2.26
N GLU A 61 12.08 -11.37 -1.07
CA GLU A 61 11.37 -12.20 -0.10
C GLU A 61 10.10 -11.49 0.38
N PRO A 62 9.03 -11.50 -0.44
CA PRO A 62 7.82 -10.76 -0.12
C PRO A 62 7.10 -11.36 1.09
N VAL A 63 6.68 -10.49 2.01
CA VAL A 63 5.82 -10.88 3.13
C VAL A 63 4.38 -10.69 2.73
N VAL A 64 3.64 -11.79 2.67
CA VAL A 64 2.20 -11.77 2.38
C VAL A 64 1.44 -11.23 3.60
N TYR A 65 0.67 -10.17 3.39
CA TYR A 65 -0.26 -9.67 4.39
C TYR A 65 -1.40 -10.67 4.55
N HIS A 66 -1.52 -11.25 5.73
CA HIS A 66 -2.63 -12.11 6.10
C HIS A 66 -3.61 -11.31 6.95
N TRP A 67 -4.80 -11.08 6.41
CA TRP A 67 -5.89 -10.47 7.15
C TRP A 67 -6.68 -11.55 7.87
N THR A 68 -6.82 -11.42 9.18
CA THR A 68 -7.58 -12.39 9.99
C THR A 68 -9.10 -12.27 9.79
N TYR A 69 -9.55 -11.16 9.19
CA TYR A 69 -10.97 -10.84 9.06
C TYR A 69 -11.53 -11.35 7.74
N LYS A 70 -12.24 -12.48 7.78
CA LYS A 70 -13.32 -12.96 6.86
C LYS A 70 -13.36 -12.35 5.45
N MET A 71 -12.23 -12.31 4.75
CA MET A 71 -12.14 -11.68 3.41
C MET A 71 -13.02 -12.41 2.38
N ASP A 72 -13.28 -13.69 2.62
CA ASP A 72 -14.03 -14.57 1.74
C ASP A 72 -15.56 -14.37 1.86
N GLU A 73 -16.02 -13.58 2.84
CA GLU A 73 -17.44 -13.43 3.18
C GLU A 73 -18.01 -12.05 2.83
N ILE A 74 -17.18 -11.08 2.41
CA ILE A 74 -17.62 -9.69 2.21
C ILE A 74 -18.21 -9.54 0.80
N SER A 75 -19.51 -9.25 0.73
CA SER A 75 -20.19 -8.88 -0.52
C SER A 75 -19.84 -7.45 -0.96
N GLN A 76 -20.02 -7.15 -2.26
CA GLN A 76 -19.81 -5.80 -2.78
C GLN A 76 -20.73 -4.77 -2.09
N ASP A 77 -21.96 -5.15 -1.76
CA ASP A 77 -22.90 -4.28 -1.05
C ASP A 77 -22.42 -3.92 0.36
N GLU A 78 -21.81 -4.88 1.05
CA GLU A 78 -21.22 -4.66 2.39
C GLU A 78 -20.00 -3.75 2.31
N ALA A 79 -19.16 -3.92 1.28
CA ALA A 79 -18.03 -3.03 1.03
C ALA A 79 -18.46 -1.58 0.80
N VAL A 80 -19.51 -1.37 -0.03
CA VAL A 80 -20.08 -0.03 -0.27
C VAL A 80 -20.66 0.57 1.00
N LYS A 81 -21.41 -0.20 1.81
CA LYS A 81 -21.93 0.25 3.12
C LYS A 81 -20.81 0.63 4.09
N ALA A 82 -19.67 -0.08 4.05
CA ALA A 82 -18.49 0.26 4.84
C ALA A 82 -17.76 1.53 4.35
N GLY A 83 -18.26 2.19 3.29
CA GLY A 83 -17.74 3.44 2.78
C GLY A 83 -16.58 3.28 1.81
N ILE A 84 -16.35 2.06 1.29
CA ILE A 84 -15.41 1.83 0.20
C ILE A 84 -16.02 2.43 -1.07
N LYS A 85 -15.27 3.31 -1.74
CA LYS A 85 -15.71 3.95 -2.99
C LYS A 85 -14.95 3.35 -4.15
N SER A 86 -15.65 3.09 -5.24
CA SER A 86 -15.08 2.67 -6.51
C SER A 86 -15.48 3.65 -7.60
N ASN A 87 -14.64 3.82 -8.63
CA ASN A 87 -15.02 4.58 -9.83
C ASN A 87 -15.63 3.70 -10.95
N ALA A 88 -15.76 2.39 -10.72
CA ALA A 88 -16.58 1.52 -11.55
C ALA A 88 -18.04 1.70 -11.12
N ASN A 89 -18.93 1.87 -12.10
CA ASN A 89 -20.38 2.09 -11.92
C ASN A 89 -21.01 1.19 -10.87
#